data_AF-A0A9E2VJH0-F1
#
_entry.id   AF-A0A9E2VJH0-F1
#
_cell.length_a   1.000
_cell.length_b   1.000
_cell.length_c   1.000
_cell.angle_alpha   90.00
_cell.angle_beta   90.00
_cell.angle_gamma   90.00
#
_symmetry.space_group_name_H-M   'P 1'
#
loop_
_entity.id
_entity.type
_entity.pdbx_description
1 polymer ?
#
loop_
_entity_poly.entity_id
_entity_poly.type
_entity_poly.pdbx_seq_one_letter_code
_entity_poly.pdbx_strand_id
1 'polypeptide(L)'
;MRFENMIGSRFKRFFEFVALGLLLAAPGEVLNQILARHDVRAFRATLVSYSGLLFVGYFVGGGLTRLIREPARAMTVYYVMFGCFGLAVEWLLLGNAPVADPLQLITQPGMFSYWGTMLLGPRLITHPAGSGSLRRRFLGFFSGFSAAYLGVALLVPRDHGGIFFGFITFAAGNVWLNSYYLAYIKALQASSADARRAAVAAGPSPAG
;
A
#
# COMPACT_ATOMS: atom_id res chain seq x y z
N MET A 1 29.15 -19.10 -3.74
CA MET A 1 28.26 -18.89 -4.92
C MET A 1 26.76 -19.05 -4.67
N ARG A 2 26.17 -20.23 -4.36
CA ARG A 2 24.69 -20.36 -4.24
C ARG A 2 24.06 -19.60 -3.06
N PHE A 3 24.81 -19.44 -1.96
CA PHE A 3 24.35 -18.77 -0.73
C PHE A 3 24.44 -17.23 -0.81
N GLU A 4 25.52 -16.70 -1.39
CA GLU A 4 25.71 -15.26 -1.65
C GLU A 4 24.63 -14.71 -2.60
N ASN A 5 24.32 -15.47 -3.66
CA ASN A 5 23.25 -15.12 -4.60
C ASN A 5 21.86 -15.10 -3.94
N MET A 6 21.63 -15.97 -2.95
CA MET A 6 20.36 -16.01 -2.21
C MET A 6 20.21 -14.81 -1.26
N ILE A 7 21.28 -14.46 -0.54
CA ILE A 7 21.31 -13.29 0.36
C ILE A 7 21.13 -12.00 -0.45
N GLY A 8 21.86 -11.83 -1.54
CA GLY A 8 21.73 -10.67 -2.43
C GLY A 8 20.31 -10.50 -2.98
N SER A 9 19.65 -11.61 -3.34
CA SER A 9 18.26 -11.57 -3.85
C SER A 9 17.25 -11.12 -2.80
N ARG A 10 17.46 -11.45 -1.51
CA ARG A 10 16.56 -11.05 -0.42
C ARG A 10 16.74 -9.58 -0.05
N PHE A 11 17.98 -9.11 0.00
CA PHE A 11 18.27 -7.69 0.23
C PHE A 11 17.71 -6.82 -0.89
N LYS A 12 17.87 -7.22 -2.15
CA LYS A 12 17.28 -6.52 -3.29
C LYS A 12 15.76 -6.35 -3.14
N ARG A 13 15.04 -7.44 -2.86
CA ARG A 13 13.57 -7.40 -2.66
C ARG A 13 13.16 -6.52 -1.49
N PHE A 14 13.94 -6.52 -0.41
CA PHE A 14 13.70 -5.66 0.73
C PHE A 14 13.82 -4.18 0.35
N PHE A 15 14.93 -3.78 -0.30
CA PHE A 15 15.10 -2.40 -0.73
C PHE A 15 14.08 -1.96 -1.78
N GLU A 16 13.74 -2.84 -2.73
CA GLU A 16 12.65 -2.59 -3.69
C GLU A 16 11.31 -2.36 -2.97
N PHE A 17 11.01 -3.17 -1.96
CA PHE A 17 9.78 -3.01 -1.17
C PHE A 17 9.75 -1.66 -0.45
N VAL A 18 10.84 -1.28 0.23
CA VAL A 18 10.93 -0.01 0.95
C VAL A 18 10.87 1.17 -0.01
N ALA A 19 11.63 1.15 -1.10
CA ALA A 19 11.66 2.23 -2.09
C ALA A 19 10.28 2.43 -2.72
N LEU A 20 9.62 1.36 -3.16
CA LEU A 20 8.26 1.44 -3.72
C LEU A 20 7.25 1.92 -2.68
N GLY A 21 7.37 1.48 -1.43
CA GLY A 21 6.48 1.93 -0.36
C GLY A 21 6.60 3.43 -0.12
N LEU A 22 7.82 3.95 -0.03
CA LEU A 22 8.08 5.38 0.10
C LEU A 22 7.59 6.18 -1.10
N LEU A 23 7.77 5.66 -2.32
CA LEU A 23 7.27 6.31 -3.54
C LEU A 23 5.74 6.37 -3.57
N LEU A 24 5.06 5.36 -3.05
CA LEU A 24 3.59 5.34 -2.96
C LEU A 24 3.06 6.23 -1.84
N ALA A 25 3.85 6.45 -0.78
CA ALA A 25 3.48 7.35 0.32
C ALA A 25 3.75 8.83 0.01
N ALA A 26 4.89 9.11 -0.66
CA ALA A 26 5.41 10.47 -0.79
C ALA A 26 4.41 11.49 -1.36
N PRO A 27 3.62 11.19 -2.41
CA PRO A 27 2.63 12.14 -2.91
C PRO A 27 1.60 12.60 -1.86
N GLY A 28 1.15 11.69 -0.98
CA GLY A 28 0.24 12.03 0.13
C GLY A 28 0.92 12.94 1.16
N GLU A 29 2.18 12.66 1.49
CA GLU A 29 2.95 13.53 2.40
C GLU A 29 3.34 14.87 1.79
N VAL A 30 3.49 14.97 0.46
CA VAL A 30 3.65 16.26 -0.22
C VAL A 30 2.38 17.09 0.00
N LEU A 31 1.19 16.51 -0.20
CA LEU A 31 -0.07 17.21 0.08
C LEU A 31 -0.15 17.64 1.56
N ASN A 32 0.12 16.74 2.49
CA ASN A 32 -0.08 16.98 3.91
C ASN A 32 0.98 17.90 4.54
N GLN A 33 2.26 17.59 4.37
CA GLN A 33 3.33 18.27 5.08
C GLN A 33 3.82 19.51 4.32
N ILE A 34 4.03 19.39 3.00
CA ILE A 34 4.59 20.48 2.21
C ILE A 34 3.50 21.46 1.80
N LEU A 35 2.45 20.97 1.14
CA LEU A 35 1.41 21.85 0.62
C LEU A 35 0.57 22.38 1.77
N ALA A 36 -0.07 21.55 2.59
CA ALA A 36 -1.00 22.00 3.63
C ALA A 36 -0.31 22.69 4.82
N ARG A 37 0.82 22.15 5.30
CA ARG A 37 1.49 22.61 6.54
C ARG A 37 2.76 23.43 6.32
N HIS A 38 3.27 23.54 5.10
CA HIS A 38 4.52 24.25 4.77
C HIS A 38 5.75 23.75 5.56
N ASP A 39 5.77 22.47 5.94
CA ASP A 39 6.80 21.89 6.79
C ASP A 39 7.59 20.78 6.06
N VAL A 40 8.70 21.18 5.45
CA VAL A 40 9.64 20.26 4.78
C VAL A 40 10.37 19.37 5.79
N ARG A 41 10.56 19.84 7.03
CA ARG A 41 11.22 19.05 8.08
C ARG A 41 10.30 17.91 8.52
N ALA A 42 9.02 18.18 8.74
CA ALA A 42 8.01 17.17 9.01
C ALA A 42 7.91 16.17 7.86
N PHE A 43 7.87 16.62 6.59
CA PHE A 43 7.91 15.72 5.43
C PHE A 43 9.09 14.73 5.49
N ARG A 44 10.30 15.23 5.71
CA ARG A 44 11.50 14.38 5.82
C ARG A 44 11.43 13.43 7.00
N ALA A 45 11.00 13.91 8.16
CA ALA A 45 10.85 13.09 9.36
C ALA A 45 9.84 11.96 9.13
N THR A 46 8.72 12.24 8.46
CA THR A 46 7.70 11.24 8.13
C THR A 46 8.25 10.17 7.19
N LEU A 47 9.00 10.54 6.14
CA LEU A 47 9.60 9.54 5.24
C LEU A 47 10.61 8.62 5.96
N VAL A 48 11.37 9.17 6.93
CA VAL A 48 12.26 8.37 7.77
C VAL A 48 11.45 7.40 8.64
N SER A 49 10.39 7.87 9.28
CA SER A 49 9.48 7.02 10.07
C SER A 49 8.82 5.93 9.23
N TYR A 50 8.37 6.26 8.01
CA TYR A 50 7.80 5.30 7.07
C TYR A 50 8.82 4.26 6.62
N SER A 51 10.10 4.60 6.52
CA SER A 51 11.15 3.61 6.26
C SER A 51 11.21 2.54 7.36
N GLY A 52 11.09 2.96 8.62
CA GLY A 52 10.99 2.05 9.77
C GLY A 52 9.72 1.18 9.73
N LEU A 53 8.57 1.78 9.40
CA LEU A 53 7.32 1.03 9.25
C LEU A 53 7.38 0.02 8.10
N LEU A 54 7.92 0.39 6.95
CA LEU A 54 8.11 -0.48 5.79
C LEU A 54 9.08 -1.62 6.10
N PHE A 55 10.11 -1.36 6.91
CA PHE A 55 10.98 -2.41 7.43
C PHE A 55 10.17 -3.47 8.17
N VAL A 56 9.38 -3.05 9.17
CA VAL A 56 8.51 -3.96 9.94
C VAL A 56 7.52 -4.67 9.03
N GLY A 57 6.86 -3.93 8.14
CA GLY A 57 5.88 -4.44 7.18
C GLY A 57 6.45 -5.54 6.28
N TYR A 58 7.67 -5.38 5.77
CA TYR A 58 8.32 -6.40 4.96
C TYR A 58 8.40 -7.74 5.70
N PHE A 59 8.91 -7.73 6.94
CA PHE A 59 9.06 -8.93 7.75
C PHE A 59 7.73 -9.53 8.20
N VAL A 60 6.80 -8.69 8.66
CA VAL A 60 5.46 -9.14 9.07
C VAL A 60 4.74 -9.82 7.93
N GLY A 61 4.75 -9.23 6.73
CA GLY A 61 4.11 -9.85 5.58
C GLY A 61 4.81 -11.14 5.13
N GLY A 62 6.12 -11.26 5.33
CA GLY A 62 6.85 -12.52 5.15
C GLY A 62 6.43 -13.59 6.17
N GLY A 63 6.27 -13.20 7.44
CA GLY A 63 5.75 -14.05 8.51
C GLY A 63 4.33 -14.54 8.22
N LEU A 64 3.42 -13.64 7.86
CA LEU A 64 2.04 -14.00 7.51
C LEU A 64 1.96 -14.98 6.35
N THR A 65 2.79 -14.81 5.30
CA THR A 65 2.82 -15.78 4.19
C THR A 65 3.35 -17.16 4.57
N ARG A 66 4.09 -17.28 5.68
CA ARG A 66 4.55 -18.57 6.21
C ARG A 66 3.51 -19.21 7.14
N LEU A 67 2.80 -18.39 7.92
CA LEU A 67 1.80 -18.85 8.88
C LEU A 67 0.46 -19.20 8.21
N ILE A 68 0.03 -18.40 7.23
CA ILE A 68 -1.24 -18.57 6.54
C ILE A 68 -0.97 -19.25 5.20
N ARG A 69 -1.40 -20.52 5.08
CA ARG A 69 -1.19 -21.35 3.87
C ARG A 69 -1.82 -20.77 2.61
N GLU A 70 -2.87 -19.96 2.75
CA GLU A 70 -3.58 -19.36 1.62
C GLU A 70 -3.04 -17.94 1.34
N PRO A 71 -2.34 -17.71 0.21
CA PRO A 71 -1.71 -16.42 -0.08
C PRO A 71 -2.68 -15.25 -0.14
N ALA A 72 -3.87 -15.48 -0.70
CA ALA A 72 -4.94 -14.47 -0.77
C ALA A 72 -5.35 -14.02 0.63
N ARG A 73 -5.61 -14.98 1.54
CA ARG A 73 -5.95 -14.69 2.95
C ARG A 73 -4.82 -13.98 3.67
N ALA A 74 -3.56 -14.40 3.45
CA ALA A 74 -2.39 -13.74 4.03
C ALA A 74 -2.31 -12.25 3.62
N MET A 75 -2.54 -11.94 2.34
CA MET A 75 -2.53 -10.56 1.83
C MET A 75 -3.73 -9.74 2.33
N THR A 76 -4.91 -10.35 2.45
CA THR A 76 -6.08 -9.68 3.05
C THR A 76 -5.82 -9.31 4.50
N VAL A 77 -5.32 -10.24 5.32
CA VAL A 77 -4.97 -9.97 6.72
C VAL A 77 -3.90 -8.89 6.81
N TYR A 78 -2.87 -8.98 5.98
CA TYR A 78 -1.81 -7.97 5.90
C TYR A 78 -2.36 -6.58 5.58
N TYR A 79 -3.26 -6.48 4.60
CA TYR A 79 -3.90 -5.23 4.21
C TYR A 79 -4.74 -4.63 5.33
N VAL A 80 -5.64 -5.42 5.91
CA VAL A 80 -6.55 -4.98 6.97
C VAL A 80 -5.77 -4.56 8.21
N MET A 81 -4.80 -5.37 8.63
CA MET A 81 -3.98 -5.09 9.79
C MET A 81 -3.23 -3.76 9.65
N PHE A 82 -2.60 -3.50 8.51
CA PHE A 82 -1.84 -2.27 8.32
C PHE A 82 -2.71 -1.04 8.01
N GLY A 83 -3.85 -1.21 7.36
CA GLY A 83 -4.84 -0.14 7.24
C GLY A 83 -5.39 0.26 8.60
N CYS A 84 -5.76 -0.70 9.46
CA CYS A 84 -6.21 -0.44 10.83
C CYS A 84 -5.10 0.17 11.70
N PHE A 85 -3.87 -0.37 11.62
CA PHE A 85 -2.73 0.18 12.35
C PHE A 85 -2.46 1.64 11.95
N GLY A 86 -2.54 1.94 10.65
CA GLY A 86 -2.44 3.30 10.14
C GLY A 86 -3.50 4.23 10.71
N LEU A 87 -4.77 3.81 10.73
CA LEU A 87 -5.83 4.58 11.39
C LEU A 87 -5.54 4.80 12.89
N ALA A 88 -5.03 3.79 13.59
CA ALA A 88 -4.65 3.96 15.00
C ALA A 88 -3.53 5.01 15.17
N VAL A 89 -2.54 5.03 14.27
CA VAL A 89 -1.51 6.08 14.26
C VAL A 89 -2.11 7.46 13.99
N GLU A 90 -3.00 7.57 13.01
CA GLU A 90 -3.70 8.83 12.70
C GLU A 90 -4.46 9.37 13.91
N TRP A 91 -5.22 8.49 14.58
CA TRP A 91 -6.12 8.89 15.66
C TRP A 91 -5.37 9.15 16.97
N LEU A 92 -4.41 8.30 17.31
CA LEU A 92 -3.76 8.31 18.64
C LEU A 92 -2.48 9.13 18.67
N LEU A 93 -1.73 9.19 17.56
CA LEU A 93 -0.43 9.85 17.51
C LEU A 93 -0.47 11.17 16.75
N LEU A 94 -1.29 11.25 15.69
CA LEU A 94 -1.36 12.45 14.84
C LEU A 94 -2.52 13.38 15.18
N GLY A 95 -3.45 12.94 16.04
CA GLY A 95 -4.58 13.75 16.50
C GLY A 95 -5.68 13.93 15.45
N ASN A 96 -5.69 13.15 14.38
CA ASN A 96 -6.68 13.20 13.29
C ASN A 96 -7.87 12.26 13.56
N ALA A 97 -8.30 12.19 14.82
CA ALA A 97 -9.44 11.37 15.21
C ALA A 97 -10.75 12.02 14.73
N PRO A 98 -11.65 11.26 14.08
CA PRO A 98 -12.88 11.80 13.47
C PRO A 98 -13.92 12.34 14.48
N VAL A 99 -13.63 12.24 15.78
CA VAL A 99 -14.44 12.83 16.85
C VAL A 99 -14.25 14.35 16.93
N ALA A 100 -13.12 14.88 16.41
CA ALA A 100 -12.81 16.31 16.43
C ALA A 100 -13.42 17.10 15.25
N ASP A 101 -13.66 16.45 14.11
CA ASP A 101 -14.21 17.07 12.91
C ASP A 101 -14.98 16.02 12.06
N PRO A 102 -16.30 16.18 11.83
CA PRO A 102 -17.10 15.29 11.00
C PRO A 102 -16.56 15.08 9.57
N LEU A 103 -15.83 16.06 9.02
CA LEU A 103 -15.21 15.92 7.69
C LEU A 103 -14.05 14.93 7.70
N GLN A 104 -13.37 14.75 8.83
CA GLN A 104 -12.37 13.70 8.97
C GLN A 104 -12.99 12.32 8.89
N LEU A 105 -14.27 12.14 9.24
CA LEU A 105 -14.96 10.85 9.10
C LEU A 105 -15.02 10.39 7.63
N ILE A 106 -15.26 11.32 6.71
CA ILE A 106 -15.43 11.03 5.27
C ILE A 106 -14.10 10.60 4.63
N THR A 107 -12.98 11.09 5.14
CA THR A 107 -11.66 10.78 4.59
C THR A 107 -11.03 9.52 5.18
N GLN A 108 -11.57 8.97 6.29
CA GLN A 108 -11.01 7.77 6.95
C GLN A 108 -10.88 6.54 6.05
N PRO A 109 -11.86 6.20 5.18
CA PRO A 109 -11.69 5.08 4.26
C PRO A 109 -10.51 5.29 3.31
N GLY A 110 -10.27 6.54 2.91
CA GLY A 110 -9.11 6.94 2.12
C GLY A 110 -7.81 6.78 2.91
N MET A 111 -7.77 7.24 4.16
CA MET A 111 -6.60 7.09 5.04
C MET A 111 -6.25 5.62 5.28
N PHE A 112 -7.23 4.80 5.64
CA PHE A 112 -7.07 3.35 5.76
C PHE A 112 -6.40 2.77 4.50
N SER A 113 -6.93 3.14 3.34
CA SER A 113 -6.46 2.64 2.05
C SER A 113 -5.08 3.18 1.69
N TYR A 114 -4.73 4.40 2.09
CA TYR A 114 -3.40 4.98 1.93
C TYR A 114 -2.34 4.22 2.75
N TRP A 115 -2.61 3.99 4.03
CA TRP A 115 -1.72 3.21 4.90
C TRP A 115 -1.54 1.77 4.37
N GLY A 116 -2.64 1.14 3.95
CA GLY A 116 -2.59 -0.16 3.29
C GLY A 116 -1.85 -0.12 1.95
N THR A 117 -1.96 0.96 1.18
CA THR A 117 -1.31 1.15 -0.13
C THR A 117 0.21 1.19 -0.03
N MET A 118 0.73 1.96 0.93
CA MET A 118 2.18 2.05 1.17
C MET A 118 2.81 0.67 1.40
N LEU A 119 2.06 -0.28 1.97
CA LEU A 119 2.57 -1.60 2.36
C LEU A 119 2.18 -2.72 1.40
N LEU A 120 0.97 -2.70 0.85
CA LEU A 120 0.48 -3.73 -0.08
C LEU A 120 0.84 -3.41 -1.54
N GLY A 121 0.86 -2.14 -1.92
CA GLY A 121 1.21 -1.68 -3.26
C GLY A 121 2.56 -2.23 -3.75
N PRO A 122 3.65 -2.19 -2.95
CA PRO A 122 4.93 -2.79 -3.33
C PRO A 122 4.82 -4.29 -3.63
N ARG A 123 3.97 -5.02 -2.89
CA ARG A 123 3.73 -6.46 -3.15
C ARG A 123 2.96 -6.67 -4.44
N LEU A 124 1.92 -5.86 -4.71
CA LEU A 124 1.20 -5.92 -5.98
C LEU A 124 2.16 -5.69 -7.17
N ILE A 125 3.06 -4.70 -7.04
CA ILE A 125 4.01 -4.32 -8.10
C ILE A 125 5.06 -5.41 -8.35
N THR A 126 5.52 -6.11 -7.32
CA THR A 126 6.65 -7.05 -7.44
C THR A 126 6.20 -8.50 -7.58
N HIS A 127 5.04 -8.88 -7.02
CA HIS A 127 4.59 -10.26 -6.97
C HIS A 127 4.08 -10.77 -8.32
N PRO A 128 4.43 -12.00 -8.76
CA PRO A 128 4.02 -12.54 -10.06
C PRO A 128 2.50 -12.53 -10.33
N ALA A 129 1.69 -12.74 -9.29
CA ALA A 129 0.22 -12.69 -9.40
C ALA A 129 -0.31 -11.28 -9.71
N GLY A 130 0.46 -10.22 -9.44
CA GLY A 130 0.20 -8.91 -10.01
C GLY A 130 0.61 -8.93 -11.47
N SER A 131 -0.26 -9.34 -12.38
CA SER A 131 0.06 -9.41 -13.81
C SER A 131 0.60 -8.07 -14.34
N GLY A 132 1.38 -8.09 -15.42
CA GLY A 132 1.92 -6.85 -16.01
C GLY A 132 0.83 -5.82 -16.38
N SER A 133 -0.35 -6.29 -16.79
CA SER A 133 -1.51 -5.43 -17.04
C SER A 133 -2.08 -4.82 -15.76
N LEU A 134 -2.21 -5.59 -14.68
CA LEU A 134 -2.70 -5.08 -13.39
C LEU A 134 -1.73 -4.04 -12.81
N ARG A 135 -0.43 -4.33 -12.84
CA ARG A 135 0.62 -3.40 -12.39
C ARG A 135 0.56 -2.07 -13.13
N ARG A 136 0.47 -2.12 -14.47
CA ARG A 136 0.41 -0.91 -15.30
C ARG A 136 -0.86 -0.09 -15.03
N ARG A 137 -2.02 -0.74 -14.88
CA ARG A 137 -3.26 -0.03 -14.56
C ARG A 137 -3.22 0.58 -13.16
N PHE A 138 -2.69 -0.16 -12.18
CA PHE A 138 -2.46 0.35 -10.83
C PHE A 138 -1.55 1.59 -10.84
N LEU A 139 -0.38 1.51 -11.47
CA LEU A 139 0.58 2.61 -11.53
C LEU A 139 0.05 3.81 -12.32
N GLY A 140 -0.63 3.55 -13.45
CA GLY A 140 -1.24 4.60 -14.27
C GLY A 140 -2.32 5.34 -13.50
N PHE A 141 -3.20 4.60 -12.81
CA PHE A 141 -4.21 5.20 -11.94
C PHE A 141 -3.56 5.96 -10.78
N PHE A 142 -2.62 5.32 -10.06
CA PHE A 142 -1.91 5.91 -8.93
C PHE A 142 -1.26 7.25 -9.29
N SER A 143 -0.54 7.27 -10.39
CA SER A 143 0.12 8.48 -10.90
C SER A 143 -0.90 9.53 -11.32
N GLY A 144 -1.97 9.13 -12.02
CA GLY A 144 -3.01 10.02 -12.50
C GLY A 144 -3.77 10.70 -11.36
N PHE A 145 -4.26 9.94 -10.37
CA PHE A 145 -4.98 10.53 -9.25
C PHE A 145 -4.05 11.33 -8.32
N SER A 146 -2.77 10.92 -8.20
CA SER A 146 -1.77 11.70 -7.47
C SER A 146 -1.49 13.06 -8.07
N ALA A 147 -1.30 13.10 -9.40
CA ALA A 147 -1.20 14.36 -10.12
C ALA A 147 -2.47 15.20 -9.97
N ALA A 148 -3.66 14.57 -10.00
CA ALA A 148 -4.93 15.27 -9.86
C ALA A 148 -5.07 15.96 -8.50
N TYR A 149 -4.89 15.25 -7.37
CA TYR A 149 -5.09 15.91 -6.07
C TYR A 149 -3.99 16.93 -5.74
N LEU A 150 -2.75 16.70 -6.18
CA LEU A 150 -1.68 17.69 -6.04
C LEU A 150 -1.96 18.92 -6.91
N GLY A 151 -2.45 18.71 -8.14
CA GLY A 151 -2.87 19.78 -9.03
C GLY A 151 -4.01 20.61 -8.44
N VAL A 152 -5.04 19.97 -7.88
CA VAL A 152 -6.14 20.66 -7.17
C VAL A 152 -5.58 21.50 -6.01
N ALA A 153 -4.71 20.92 -5.18
CA ALA A 153 -4.12 21.62 -4.03
C ALA A 153 -3.19 22.78 -4.40
N LEU A 154 -2.57 22.74 -5.59
CA LEU A 154 -1.67 23.78 -6.09
C LEU A 154 -2.38 24.89 -6.86
N LEU A 155 -3.40 24.54 -7.64
CA LEU A 155 -4.06 25.44 -8.59
C LEU A 155 -5.28 26.15 -8.00
N VAL A 156 -5.97 25.51 -7.05
CA VAL A 156 -7.12 26.12 -6.38
C VAL A 156 -6.62 26.95 -5.19
N PRO A 157 -6.98 28.25 -5.09
CA PRO A 157 -6.59 29.07 -3.95
C PRO A 157 -6.99 28.46 -2.61
N ARG A 158 -6.14 28.63 -1.59
CA ARG A 158 -6.31 27.99 -0.28
C ARG A 158 -7.54 28.49 0.46
N ASP A 159 -7.81 29.79 0.34
CA ASP A 159 -9.00 30.49 0.83
C ASP A 159 -10.29 30.03 0.15
N HIS A 160 -10.17 29.42 -1.04
CA HIS A 160 -11.26 28.77 -1.77
C HIS A 160 -11.32 27.25 -1.56
N GLY A 161 -10.58 26.74 -0.56
CA GLY A 161 -10.63 25.32 -0.17
C GLY A 161 -9.72 24.39 -0.98
N GLY A 162 -8.73 24.88 -1.72
CA GLY A 162 -7.88 24.04 -2.57
C GLY A 162 -7.21 22.86 -1.85
N ILE A 163 -6.69 23.09 -0.64
CA ILE A 163 -6.12 22.03 0.20
C ILE A 163 -7.19 21.00 0.60
N PHE A 164 -8.38 21.46 0.97
CA PHE A 164 -9.50 20.60 1.35
C PHE A 164 -9.93 19.71 0.18
N PHE A 165 -10.17 20.28 -1.00
CA PHE A 165 -10.52 19.51 -2.20
C PHE A 165 -9.39 18.57 -2.64
N GLY A 166 -8.13 18.95 -2.39
CA GLY A 166 -6.97 18.06 -2.53
C GLY A 166 -7.12 16.82 -1.66
N PHE A 167 -7.40 16.98 -0.36
CA PHE A 167 -7.61 15.85 0.55
C PHE A 167 -8.83 14.98 0.21
N ILE A 168 -9.93 15.57 -0.25
CA ILE A 168 -11.10 14.79 -0.72
C ILE A 168 -10.73 13.95 -1.95
N THR A 169 -10.05 14.55 -2.92
CA THR A 169 -9.59 13.85 -4.13
C THR A 169 -8.60 12.73 -3.78
N PHE A 170 -7.66 13.01 -2.87
CA PHE A 170 -6.73 12.04 -2.33
C PHE A 170 -7.46 10.87 -1.66
N ALA A 171 -8.44 11.15 -0.79
CA ALA A 171 -9.19 10.11 -0.09
C ALA A 171 -10.00 9.24 -1.06
N ALA A 172 -10.71 9.86 -2.00
CA ALA A 172 -11.48 9.15 -3.03
C ALA A 172 -10.58 8.26 -3.91
N GLY A 173 -9.43 8.78 -4.35
CA GLY A 173 -8.45 8.02 -5.14
C GLY A 173 -7.90 6.82 -4.38
N ASN A 174 -7.54 6.99 -3.10
CA ASN A 174 -7.09 5.89 -2.25
C ASN A 174 -8.18 4.84 -2.02
N VAL A 175 -9.44 5.24 -1.82
CA VAL A 175 -10.55 4.28 -1.76
C VAL A 175 -10.66 3.48 -3.06
N TRP A 176 -10.50 4.13 -4.22
CA TRP A 176 -10.55 3.45 -5.51
C TRP A 176 -9.40 2.44 -5.70
N LEU A 177 -8.23 2.66 -5.07
CA LEU A 177 -7.11 1.69 -5.12
C LEU A 177 -7.50 0.30 -4.61
N ASN A 178 -8.51 0.20 -3.73
CA ASN A 178 -9.05 -1.09 -3.29
C ASN A 178 -9.48 -1.99 -4.44
N SER A 179 -9.98 -1.43 -5.55
CA SER A 179 -10.36 -2.24 -6.73
C SER A 179 -9.17 -3.03 -7.30
N TYR A 180 -7.97 -2.44 -7.31
CA TYR A 180 -6.74 -3.11 -7.76
C TYR A 180 -6.26 -4.15 -6.74
N TYR A 181 -6.41 -3.88 -5.45
CA TYR A 181 -6.07 -4.85 -4.40
C TYR A 181 -7.00 -6.05 -4.41
N LEU A 182 -8.30 -5.84 -4.63
CA LEU A 182 -9.26 -6.92 -4.80
C LEU A 182 -8.94 -7.76 -6.05
N ALA A 183 -8.59 -7.13 -7.16
CA ALA A 183 -8.12 -7.84 -8.36
C ALA A 183 -6.86 -8.66 -8.09
N TYR A 184 -5.90 -8.10 -7.35
CA TYR A 184 -4.68 -8.80 -6.95
C TYR A 184 -4.96 -10.01 -6.03
N ILE A 185 -5.82 -9.84 -5.02
CA ILE A 185 -6.22 -10.92 -4.10
C ILE A 185 -6.96 -12.03 -4.86
N LYS A 186 -7.86 -11.68 -5.78
CA LYS A 186 -8.54 -12.66 -6.66
C LYS A 186 -7.55 -13.43 -7.53
N ALA A 187 -6.56 -12.75 -8.10
CA ALA A 187 -5.52 -13.40 -8.89
C ALA A 187 -4.71 -14.41 -8.05
N LEU A 188 -4.34 -14.06 -6.80
CA LEU A 188 -3.69 -14.99 -5.87
C LEU A 188 -4.54 -16.22 -5.56
N GLN A 189 -5.85 -16.03 -5.40
CA GLN A 189 -6.79 -17.13 -5.13
C GLN A 189 -6.89 -18.07 -6.34
N ALA A 190 -6.99 -17.54 -7.55
CA ALA A 190 -7.02 -18.32 -8.79
C ALA A 190 -5.74 -19.15 -8.97
N SER A 191 -4.56 -18.52 -8.83
CA SER A 191 -3.28 -19.23 -8.93
C SER A 191 -3.15 -20.37 -7.90
N SER A 192 -3.69 -20.17 -6.69
CA SER A 192 -3.70 -21.20 -5.65
C SER A 192 -4.69 -22.34 -5.94
N ALA A 193 -5.81 -22.05 -6.61
CA ALA A 193 -6.77 -23.06 -7.04
C ALA A 193 -6.21 -23.91 -8.17
N ASP A 194 -5.57 -23.29 -9.16
CA ASP A 194 -4.96 -23.98 -10.30
C ASP A 194 -3.80 -24.88 -9.86
N ALA A 195 -2.94 -24.40 -8.94
CA ALA A 195 -1.88 -25.22 -8.36
C ALA A 195 -2.42 -26.44 -7.60
N ARG A 196 -3.53 -26.29 -6.86
CA ARG A 196 -4.21 -27.41 -6.18
C ARG A 196 -4.78 -28.42 -7.16
N ARG A 197 -5.44 -27.95 -8.24
CA ARG A 197 -5.97 -28.82 -9.30
C ARG A 197 -4.87 -29.61 -10.01
N ALA A 198 -3.76 -28.95 -10.35
CA ALA A 198 -2.61 -29.59 -10.97
C ALA A 198 -1.98 -30.66 -10.06
N ALA A 199 -1.85 -30.38 -8.76
CA ALA A 199 -1.34 -31.36 -7.79
C ALA A 199 -2.24 -32.60 -7.65
N VAL A 200 -3.57 -32.42 -7.67
CA VAL A 200 -4.52 -33.54 -7.66
C VAL A 200 -4.43 -34.36 -8.96
N ALA A 201 -4.33 -33.68 -10.11
CA ALA A 201 -4.22 -34.33 -11.42
C ALA A 201 -2.91 -35.12 -11.60
N ALA A 202 -1.82 -34.70 -10.94
CA ALA A 202 -0.53 -35.38 -11.00
C ALA A 202 -0.52 -36.75 -10.28
N GLY A 203 -1.53 -37.06 -9.44
CA GLY A 203 -1.61 -38.30 -8.67
C GLY A 203 -0.50 -38.44 -7.62
N PRO A 204 -0.57 -39.45 -6.73
CA PRO A 204 0.56 -39.79 -5.87
C PRO A 204 1.73 -40.28 -6.74
N SER A 205 2.91 -39.69 -6.56
CA SER A 205 4.15 -40.21 -7.15
C SER A 205 4.29 -41.68 -6.75
N PRO A 206 4.54 -42.63 -7.68
CA PRO A 206 4.84 -44.00 -7.28
C PRO A 206 6.03 -43.93 -6.33
N ALA A 207 5.83 -44.44 -5.11
CA ALA A 207 6.87 -44.52 -4.11
C ALA A 207 8.02 -45.35 -4.71
N GLY A 208 9.19 -44.71 -4.85
CA GLY A 208 10.46 -45.40 -5.11
C GLY A 208 11.03 -45.92 -3.81
#